data_AF-A0A8S3EEE4-F1
#
_entry.id   AF-A0A8S3EEE4-F1
#
_cell.length_a   1.000
_cell.length_b   1.000
_cell.length_c   1.000
_cell.angle_alpha   90.00
_cell.angle_beta   90.00
_cell.angle_gamma   90.00
#
_symmetry.space_group_name_H-M   'P 1'
#
loop_
_entity.id
_entity.type
_entity.pdbx_description
1 polymer ?
#
loop_
_entity_poly.entity_id
_entity_poly.type
_entity_poly.pdbx_seq_one_letter_code
_entity_poly.pdbx_strand_id
1 'polypeptide(L)' 'NGTLSTSVYHKPAAEPYVVPFISDHPRHVFENIVQTSLRRAIKYSSTFQLFNDETRYIKSTFLYNG' A
#
# COMPACT_ATOMS: atom_id res chain seq x y z
N ASN A 1 17.32 -4.14 -25.33
CA ASN A 1 17.52 -3.87 -23.90
C ASN A 1 16.22 -4.09 -23.15
N GLY A 2 16.13 -5.11 -22.31
CA GLY A 2 14.97 -5.36 -21.45
C GLY A 2 15.25 -4.81 -20.06
N THR A 3 14.34 -3.99 -19.53
CA THR A 3 14.45 -3.44 -18.17
C THR A 3 13.44 -4.16 -17.29
N LEU A 4 13.87 -4.72 -16.16
CA LEU A 4 12.98 -5.36 -15.20
C LEU A 4 12.26 -4.27 -14.39
N SER A 5 10.93 -4.28 -14.42
CA SER A 5 10.09 -3.40 -13.61
C SER A 5 9.40 -4.20 -12.50
N THR A 6 9.43 -3.68 -11.28
CA THR A 6 8.86 -4.35 -10.10
C THR A 6 7.95 -3.38 -9.35
N SER A 7 6.89 -3.91 -8.75
CA SER A 7 5.94 -3.17 -7.92
C SER A 7 5.48 -4.04 -6.76
N VAL A 8 4.76 -3.45 -5.81
CA VAL A 8 4.09 -4.21 -4.76
C VAL A 8 2.95 -5.01 -5.39
N TYR A 9 2.89 -6.30 -5.05
CA TYR A 9 1.79 -7.16 -5.45
C TYR A 9 0.57 -6.91 -4.55
N HIS A 10 -0.56 -6.62 -5.19
CA HIS A 10 -1.87 -6.58 -4.55
C HIS A 10 -2.70 -7.78 -5.01
N LYS A 11 -3.27 -8.50 -4.04
CA LYS A 11 -4.22 -9.56 -4.35
C LYS A 11 -5.43 -8.90 -5.03
N PRO A 12 -5.89 -9.41 -6.20
CA PRO A 12 -7.10 -8.90 -6.83
C PRO A 12 -8.28 -8.96 -5.85
N ALA A 13 -8.96 -7.83 -5.68
CA ALA A 13 -10.20 -7.74 -4.93
C ALA A 13 -11.37 -8.18 -5.83
N ALA A 14 -12.44 -8.69 -5.22
CA ALA A 14 -13.68 -8.98 -5.94
C ALA A 14 -14.35 -7.67 -6.40
N GLU A 15 -14.22 -6.60 -5.60
CA GLU A 15 -14.72 -5.28 -5.95
C GLU A 15 -13.66 -4.40 -6.64
N PRO A 16 -14.08 -3.49 -7.54
CA PRO A 16 -13.15 -2.61 -8.28
C PRO A 16 -12.68 -1.40 -7.46
N TYR A 17 -13.07 -1.28 -6.19
CA TYR A 17 -12.75 -0.15 -5.32
C TYR A 17 -11.94 -0.58 -4.10
N VAL A 18 -11.15 0.37 -3.58
CA VAL A 18 -10.38 0.17 -2.35
C VAL A 18 -11.34 0.26 -1.16
N VAL A 19 -11.45 -0.84 -0.41
CA VAL A 19 -12.21 -0.87 0.85
C VAL A 19 -11.33 -0.29 1.96
N PRO A 20 -11.85 0.69 2.74
CA PRO A 20 -11.15 1.17 3.93
C PRO A 20 -10.81 0.01 4.88
N PHE A 21 -9.58 -0.01 5.37
CA PHE A 21 -9.13 -0.97 6.38
C PHE A 21 -9.74 -0.69 7.77
N ILE A 22 -10.88 -1.33 8.06
CA ILE A 22 -11.48 -1.28 9.39
C ILE A 22 -10.91 -2.42 10.22
N SER A 23 -10.29 -2.09 11.36
CA SER A 23 -9.72 -3.09 12.26
C SER A 23 -9.73 -2.60 13.70
N ASP A 24 -10.21 -3.45 14.61
CA ASP A 24 -10.19 -3.20 16.05
C ASP A 24 -8.82 -3.60 16.63
N HIS A 25 -7.84 -2.74 16.43
CA HIS A 25 -6.48 -2.92 16.94
C HIS A 25 -6.00 -1.67 17.69
N PRO A 26 -5.09 -1.82 18.67
CA PRO A 26 -4.44 -0.69 19.29
C PRO A 26 -3.72 0.20 18.26
N ARG A 27 -3.73 1.52 18.49
CA ARG A 27 -3.14 2.53 17.57
C ARG A 27 -1.72 2.20 17.09
N HIS A 28 -0.86 1.70 17.97
CA HIS A 28 0.52 1.37 17.61
C HIS A 28 0.61 0.22 16.59
N VAL A 29 -0.34 -0.71 16.60
CA VAL A 29 -0.42 -1.79 15.60
C VAL A 29 -0.79 -1.21 14.25
N PHE A 30 -1.79 -0.32 14.22
CA PHE A 30 -2.20 0.38 13.00
C PHE A 30 -1.04 1.18 12.38
N GLU A 31 -0.33 1.97 13.19
CA GLU A 31 0.84 2.73 12.74
C GLU A 31 1.93 1.81 12.18
N ASN A 32 2.20 0.67 12.82
CA ASN A 32 3.15 -0.33 12.33
C ASN A 32 2.75 -0.94 10.99
N ILE A 33 1.46 -1.19 10.76
CA ILE A 33 0.95 -1.69 9.46
C ILE A 33 1.22 -0.66 8.35
N VAL A 34 0.91 0.61 8.59
CA VAL A 34 1.15 1.69 7.62
C VAL A 34 2.65 1.82 7.32
N GLN A 35 3.49 1.88 8.37
CA GLN A 35 4.95 1.99 8.22
C GLN A 35 5.55 0.82 7.46
N THR A 36 5.09 -0.41 7.76
CA THR A 36 5.55 -1.62 7.06
C THR A 36 5.16 -1.58 5.58
N SER A 37 3.95 -1.13 5.27
CA SER A 37 3.47 -1.00 3.89
C SER A 37 4.31 0.00 3.10
N LEU A 38 4.61 1.17 3.69
CA LEU A 38 5.47 2.18 3.07
C LEU A 38 6.89 1.67 2.82
N ARG A 39 7.49 0.94 3.78
CA ARG A 39 8.82 0.33 3.60
C ARG A 39 8.85 -0.69 2.47
N ARG A 40 7.77 -1.47 2.30
CA ARG A 40 7.63 -2.40 1.18
C ARG A 40 7.49 -1.65 -0.15
N ALA A 41 6.74 -0.55 -0.19
CA ALA A 41 6.63 0.29 -1.37
C ALA A 41 7.99 0.80 -1.84
N ILE A 42 8.82 1.29 -0.92
CA ILE A 42 10.20 1.74 -1.20
C ILE A 42 11.05 0.59 -1.74
N LYS A 43 10.96 -0.59 -1.13
CA LYS A 43 11.80 -1.74 -1.50
C LYS A 43 11.45 -2.34 -2.86
N TYR A 44 10.18 -2.41 -3.20
CA TYR A 44 9.71 -3.18 -4.35
C TYR A 44 9.39 -2.34 -5.58
N SER A 45 9.20 -1.03 -5.46
CA SER A 45 8.90 -0.17 -6.61
C SER A 45 10.18 0.16 -7.36
N SER A 46 10.30 -0.32 -8.60
CA SER A 46 11.45 -0.04 -9.47
C SER A 46 11.48 1.40 -9.98
N THR A 47 10.37 2.12 -9.90
CA THR A 47 10.25 3.51 -10.35
C THR A 47 9.56 4.37 -9.30
N PHE A 48 9.86 5.67 -9.34
CA PHE A 48 9.21 6.64 -8.48
C PHE A 48 7.69 6.73 -8.73
N GLN A 49 7.25 6.52 -9.96
CA GLN A 49 5.84 6.49 -10.30
C GLN A 49 5.11 5.33 -9.59
N LEU A 50 5.67 4.12 -9.67
CA LEU A 50 5.11 2.95 -8.97
C LEU A 50 5.08 3.14 -7.45
N PHE A 51 6.12 3.78 -6.89
CA PHE A 51 6.15 4.14 -5.48
C PHE A 51 5.04 5.14 -5.09
N ASN A 52 4.80 6.16 -5.93
CA ASN A 52 3.75 7.13 -5.70
C ASN A 52 2.36 6.51 -5.78
N ASP A 53 2.14 5.62 -6.76
CA ASP A 53 0.88 4.90 -6.91
C ASP A 53 0.61 3.99 -5.72
N GLU A 54 1.63 3.29 -5.22
CA GLU A 54 1.54 2.51 -3.99
C GLU A 54 1.23 3.38 -2.76
N THR A 55 1.88 4.54 -2.66
CA THR A 55 1.63 5.49 -1.56
C THR A 55 0.19 6.00 -1.58
N ARG A 56 -0.36 6.26 -2.78
CA ARG A 56 -1.78 6.63 -2.94
C ARG A 56 -2.71 5.50 -2.52
N TYR A 57 -2.42 4.27 -2.92
CA TYR A 57 -3.19 3.08 -2.54
C TYR A 57 -3.20 2.86 -1.01
N ILE A 58 -2.03 2.95 -0.36
CA ILE A 58 -1.90 2.86 1.10
C ILE A 58 -2.73 3.96 1.75
N LYS A 59 -2.59 5.21 1.28
CA LYS A 59 -3.38 6.34 1.76
C LYS A 59 -4.89 6.10 1.62
N SER A 60 -5.38 5.67 0.46
CA SER A 60 -6.82 5.39 0.29
C SER A 60 -7.31 4.23 1.15
N THR A 61 -6.47 3.24 1.41
CA THR A 61 -6.81 2.09 2.26
C THR A 61 -6.91 2.49 3.73
N PHE A 62 -6.01 3.34 4.23
CA PHE A 62 -5.89 3.64 5.65
C PHE A 62 -6.52 4.99 6.09
N LEU A 63 -6.58 6.02 5.23
CA LEU A 63 -7.08 7.36 5.60
C LEU A 63 -8.59 7.42 5.84
N TYR A 64 -9.37 6.44 5.38
CA TYR A 64 -10.81 6.42 5.64
C TYR A 64 -11.18 5.82 7.01
N ASN A 65 -10.22 5.49 7.87
CA ASN A 65 -10.46 4.90 9.19
C ASN A 65 -9.96 5.75 10.37
N GLY A 66 -9.82 7.07 10.18
CA GLY A 66 -9.46 8.00 11.25
C GLY A 66 -9.68 9.45 10.88
#